data_AF-A0A7K1CK91-F1
#
_entry.id   AF-A0A7K1CK91-F1
#
_cell.length_a   1.000
_cell.length_b   1.000
_cell.length_c   1.000
_cell.angle_alpha   90.00
_cell.angle_beta   90.00
_cell.angle_gamma   90.00
#
_symmetry.space_group_name_H-M   'P 1'
#
loop_
_entity.id
_entity.type
_entity.pdbx_description
1 polymer ?
#
loop_
_entity_poly.entity_id
_entity_poly.type
_entity_poly.pdbx_seq_one_letter_code
_entity_poly.pdbx_strand_id
1 'polypeptide(L)'
;ERSFCCGAGGGRMWMEETIGSRINLNRVDEAIATGAQEVAVACPFCRVMVGDGMNARDSDVEVLDVAQALLRSVKNKPENI
;
A
#
# COMPACT_ATOMS: atom_id res chain seq x y z
N GLU A 1 3.95 13.61 7.55
CA GLU A 1 3.68 13.66 9.01
C GLU A 1 2.57 12.72 9.49
N ARG A 2 1.55 12.35 8.70
CA ARG A 2 0.49 11.40 9.11
C ARG A 2 0.74 9.93 8.72
N SER A 3 1.98 9.59 8.39
CA SER A 3 2.34 8.27 7.88
C SER A 3 3.78 7.93 8.20
N PHE A 4 4.05 6.64 8.35
CA PHE A 4 5.39 6.09 8.50
C PHE A 4 5.72 5.09 7.38
N CYS A 5 6.96 4.60 7.39
CA CYS A 5 7.53 3.69 6.39
C CYS A 5 6.77 2.35 6.29
N CYS A 6 6.76 1.69 5.13
CA CYS A 6 6.21 0.34 4.97
C CYS A 6 7.08 -0.77 5.60
N GLY A 7 8.32 -0.45 6.02
CA GLY A 7 9.24 -1.39 6.65
C GLY A 7 10.24 -2.09 5.73
N ALA A 8 10.18 -1.92 4.41
CA ALA A 8 11.11 -2.61 3.49
C ALA A 8 12.49 -1.95 3.32
N GLY A 9 12.59 -0.63 3.51
CA GLY A 9 13.81 0.14 3.21
C GLY A 9 15.04 -0.34 3.99
N GLY A 10 16.23 -0.15 3.43
CA GLY A 10 17.49 -0.54 4.08
C GLY A 10 17.71 -2.06 4.19
N GLY A 11 17.10 -2.85 3.29
CA GLY A 11 17.23 -4.31 3.28
C GLY A 11 16.33 -5.03 4.29
N ARG A 12 15.47 -4.31 5.01
CA ARG A 12 14.63 -4.88 6.06
C ARG A 12 13.54 -5.82 5.57
N MET A 13 13.14 -5.74 4.30
CA MET A 13 12.21 -6.72 3.71
C MET A 13 12.78 -8.14 3.66
N TRP A 14 14.10 -8.31 3.75
CA TRP A 14 14.79 -9.62 3.73
C TRP A 14 15.39 -9.99 5.08
N MET A 15 15.13 -9.19 6.11
CA MET A 15 15.61 -9.44 7.45
C MET A 15 14.43 -9.79 8.34
N GLU A 16 14.69 -10.71 9.26
CA GLU A 16 13.67 -11.16 10.18
C GLU A 16 13.57 -10.16 11.33
N GLU A 17 12.43 -9.46 11.37
CA GLU A 17 12.13 -8.54 12.45
C GLU A 17 11.71 -9.35 13.68
N THR A 18 12.51 -9.26 14.75
CA THR A 18 12.32 -10.03 15.99
C THR A 18 11.75 -9.19 17.13
N ILE A 19 11.54 -7.90 16.89
CA ILE A 19 11.11 -6.93 17.89
C ILE A 19 9.80 -6.29 17.44
N GLY A 20 8.79 -6.36 18.30
CA GLY A 20 7.49 -5.74 18.04
C GLY A 20 6.70 -6.43 16.91
N SER A 21 5.88 -5.65 16.20
CA SER A 21 5.13 -6.11 15.03
C SER A 21 5.84 -5.71 13.74
N ARG A 22 5.60 -6.48 12.67
CA ARG A 22 6.01 -6.07 11.32
C ARG A 22 5.35 -4.73 10.98
N ILE A 23 6.17 -3.77 10.55
CA ILE A 23 5.77 -2.37 10.34
C ILE A 23 4.65 -2.25 9.30
N ASN A 24 4.69 -3.07 8.24
CA ASN A 24 3.66 -3.05 7.20
C ASN A 24 2.26 -3.34 7.75
N LEU A 25 2.13 -4.22 8.75
CA LEU A 25 0.85 -4.57 9.36
C LEU A 25 0.19 -3.36 10.03
N ASN A 26 0.94 -2.61 10.83
CA ASN A 26 0.43 -1.39 11.47
C ASN A 26 -0.02 -0.38 10.41
N ARG A 27 0.71 -0.30 9.28
CA ARG A 27 0.40 0.67 8.23
C ARG A 27 -0.85 0.29 7.43
N VAL A 28 -1.09 -0.99 7.17
CA VAL A 28 -2.32 -1.42 6.50
C VAL A 28 -3.53 -1.32 7.42
N ASP A 29 -3.37 -1.56 8.72
CA ASP A 29 -4.46 -1.40 9.70
C ASP A 29 -4.95 0.06 9.72
N GLU A 30 -4.02 1.03 9.68
CA GLU A 30 -4.38 2.45 9.53
C GLU A 30 -5.09 2.74 8.21
N ALA A 31 -4.61 2.17 7.10
CA ALA A 31 -5.23 2.37 5.78
C ALA A 31 -6.65 1.81 5.71
N ILE A 32 -6.86 0.60 6.23
CA ILE A 32 -8.17 -0.06 6.29
C ILE A 32 -9.13 0.74 7.16
N ALA A 33 -8.67 1.26 8.31
CA ALA A 33 -9.49 2.05 9.23
C ALA A 33 -10.02 3.36 8.61
N THR A 34 -9.42 3.84 7.51
CA THR A 34 -9.95 5.01 6.78
C THR A 34 -11.24 4.71 5.99
N GLY A 35 -11.55 3.43 5.74
CA GLY A 35 -12.64 3.01 4.85
C GLY A 35 -12.34 3.20 3.35
N ALA A 36 -11.09 3.48 2.99
CA ALA A 36 -10.67 3.56 1.59
C ALA A 36 -10.77 2.20 0.89
N GLN A 37 -11.22 2.20 -0.36
CA GLN A 37 -11.30 0.99 -1.19
C GLN A 37 -10.01 0.72 -1.96
N GLU A 38 -9.17 1.74 -2.11
CA GLU A 38 -7.92 1.68 -2.86
C GLU A 38 -6.81 2.42 -2.08
N VAL A 39 -5.58 1.92 -2.17
CA VAL A 39 -4.36 2.54 -1.64
C VAL A 39 -3.34 2.66 -2.75
N ALA A 40 -3.05 3.89 -3.18
CA ALA A 40 -1.99 4.16 -4.15
C ALA A 40 -0.63 4.35 -3.46
N VAL A 41 0.42 3.73 -4.00
CA VAL A 41 1.82 3.83 -3.56
C VAL A 41 2.72 4.20 -4.73
N ALA A 42 3.86 4.84 -4.46
CA ALA A 42 4.81 5.28 -5.49
C ALA A 42 6.16 4.54 -5.45
N CYS A 43 6.22 3.41 -4.72
CA CYS A 43 7.45 2.66 -4.52
C CYS A 43 7.15 1.16 -4.67
N PRO A 44 7.92 0.41 -5.48
CA PRO A 44 7.71 -1.02 -5.66
C PRO A 44 7.78 -1.83 -4.36
N PHE A 45 8.66 -1.43 -3.42
CA PHE A 45 8.73 -2.09 -2.12
C PHE A 45 7.51 -1.80 -1.25
N CYS A 46 7.00 -0.56 -1.27
CA CYS A 46 5.72 -0.26 -0.61
C CYS A 46 4.59 -1.09 -1.23
N ARG A 47 4.58 -1.29 -2.55
CA ARG A 47 3.56 -2.12 -3.21
C ARG A 47 3.58 -3.54 -2.68
N VAL A 48 4.76 -4.15 -2.58
CA VAL A 48 4.90 -5.51 -2.04
C VAL A 48 4.50 -5.55 -0.56
N MET A 49 5.05 -4.67 0.27
CA MET A 49 4.81 -4.70 1.72
C MET A 49 3.37 -4.38 2.11
N VAL A 50 2.74 -3.40 1.45
CA VAL A 50 1.34 -3.04 1.67
C VAL A 50 0.44 -4.17 1.14
N GLY A 51 0.73 -4.74 -0.02
CA GLY A 51 0.00 -5.90 -0.54
C GLY A 51 0.08 -7.12 0.38
N ASP A 52 1.28 -7.45 0.86
CA ASP A 52 1.49 -8.51 1.87
C ASP A 52 0.68 -8.22 3.15
N GLY A 53 0.68 -6.97 3.62
CA GLY A 53 -0.11 -6.57 4.78
C GLY A 53 -1.63 -6.71 4.55
N MET A 54 -2.15 -6.30 3.40
CA MET A 54 -3.57 -6.44 3.06
C MET A 54 -3.98 -7.92 3.01
N ASN A 55 -3.15 -8.77 2.40
CA ASN A 55 -3.35 -10.21 2.38
C ASN A 55 -3.35 -10.80 3.80
N ALA A 56 -2.41 -10.37 4.66
CA ALA A 56 -2.34 -10.82 6.05
C ALA A 56 -3.51 -10.34 6.93
N ARG A 57 -4.37 -9.47 6.40
CA ARG A 57 -5.60 -8.98 7.04
C ARG A 57 -6.86 -9.42 6.32
N ASP A 58 -6.74 -10.27 5.30
CA ASP A 58 -7.84 -10.69 4.43
C ASP A 58 -8.67 -9.49 3.93
N SER A 59 -7.98 -8.40 3.58
CA SER A 59 -8.57 -7.13 3.16
C SER A 59 -8.70 -7.06 1.64
N ASP A 60 -9.89 -6.63 1.18
CA ASP A 60 -10.18 -6.40 -0.25
C ASP A 60 -9.70 -5.04 -0.76
N VAL A 61 -9.01 -4.24 0.07
CA VAL A 61 -8.49 -2.93 -0.34
C VAL A 61 -7.45 -3.08 -1.44
N GLU A 62 -7.69 -2.49 -2.60
CA GLU A 62 -6.80 -2.63 -3.75
C GLU A 62 -5.54 -1.78 -3.58
N VAL A 63 -4.37 -2.42 -3.63
CA VAL A 63 -3.10 -1.69 -3.67
C VAL A 63 -2.77 -1.36 -5.12
N LEU A 64 -2.44 -0.10 -5.42
CA LEU A 64 -2.12 0.41 -6.76
C LEU A 64 -0.78 1.14 -6.78
N ASP A 65 -0.07 1.11 -7.91
CA ASP A 65 0.97 2.11 -8.16
C ASP A 65 0.32 3.45 -8.58
N VAL A 66 0.91 4.59 -8.21
CA VAL A 66 0.42 5.92 -8.60
C VAL A 66 0.26 6.09 -10.11
N ALA A 67 1.10 5.44 -10.92
CA ALA A 67 0.96 5.44 -12.38
C ALA A 67 -0.28 4.66 -12.84
N GLN A 68 -0.67 3.59 -12.14
CA GLN A 68 -1.91 2.86 -12.42
C GLN A 68 -3.13 3.69 -12.04
N ALA A 69 -3.09 4.38 -10.90
CA ALA A 69 -4.14 5.32 -10.48
C ALA A 69 -4.30 6.46 -11.50
N LEU A 70 -3.19 7.03 -11.99
CA LEU A 70 -3.21 8.03 -13.06
C LEU A 70 -3.82 7.48 -14.35
N LEU A 71 -3.40 6.28 -14.78
CA LEU A 71 -3.92 5.64 -15.99
C LEU A 71 -5.43 5.45 -15.94
N ARG A 72 -5.97 5.01 -14.79
CA ARG A 72 -7.43 4.89 -14.57
C ARG A 72 -8.13 6.24 -14.70
N SER A 73 -7.57 7.28 -14.11
CA SER A 73 -8.13 8.65 -14.19
C SER A 73 -8.18 9.18 -15.63
N VAL A 74 -7.16 8.88 -16.44
CA VAL A 74 -7.11 9.32 -17.84
C VAL A 74 -8.02 8.48 -18.75
N LYS A 75 -8.11 7.16 -18.53
CA LYS A 75 -8.93 6.26 -19.35
C LYS A 75 -10.42 6.28 -19.01
N ASN A 76 -10.79 6.61 -17.77
CA ASN A 76 -12.19 6.73 -17.34
C ASN A 76 -12.84 8.08 -17.69
N LYS A 77 -12.20 8.91 -18.54
CA LYS A 77 -12.84 10.10 -19.09
C LYS A 77 -13.99 9.66 -20.03
N PRO A 78 -15.21 10.21 -19.90
CA PRO A 78 -16.20 10.07 -20.96
C PRO A 78 -15.62 10.61 -22.26
N GLU A 79 -15.78 9.86 -23.35
CA GLU A 79 -15.36 10.23 -24.71
C GLU A 79 -16.07 11.52 -25.16
N ASN A 80 -15.66 12.71 -24.69
CA ASN A 80 -16.16 14.02 -25.14
C ASN A 80 -15.25 15.18 -24.68
N ILE A 81 -13.92 15.02 -24.74
CA ILE A 81 -12.97 16.14 -24.83
C ILE A 81 -12.18 15.98 -26.11
#